data_AF-A0AAW0B4T2-F1
#
_entry.id   AF-A0AAW0B4T2-F1
#
_cell.length_a   1.000
_cell.length_b   1.000
_cell.length_c   1.000
_cell.angle_alpha   90.00
_cell.angle_beta   90.00
_cell.angle_gamma   90.00
#
_symmetry.space_group_name_H-M   'P 1'
#
loop_
_entity.id
_entity.type
_entity.pdbx_description
1 polymer ?
#
loop_
_entity_poly.entity_id
_entity_poly.type
_entity_poly.pdbx_seq_one_letter_code
_entity_poly.pdbx_strand_id
1 'polypeptide(L)'
;MLPTSTLTLFFLAFFALFVASSPIVTPAPRDVFSPPVLYPRNGTIWRVGQRHNVTWDVSDAPASITNGMGMIVLVKNHIMVDLETPLAQGFNILLARHEVTVPKVEPGDDYQILVFGDSGNVGGKFTILA
;
A
#
# COMPACT_ATOMS: atom_id res chain seq x y z
N MET A 1 65.36 41.50 3.24
CA MET A 1 64.63 41.06 2.04
C MET A 1 64.26 39.60 2.23
N LEU A 2 63.11 39.32 2.86
CA LEU A 2 62.54 37.97 2.85
C LEU A 2 61.78 37.79 1.53
N PRO A 3 61.87 36.63 0.87
CA PRO A 3 61.22 36.45 -0.42
C PRO A 3 59.70 36.39 -0.19
N THR A 4 58.97 37.33 -0.79
CA THR A 4 57.50 37.35 -0.91
C THR A 4 56.94 36.19 -1.74
N SER A 5 57.71 35.14 -1.98
CA SER A 5 57.47 34.15 -3.03
C SER A 5 57.02 32.77 -2.52
N THR A 6 56.96 32.52 -1.21
CA THR A 6 56.56 31.20 -0.67
C THR A 6 55.23 31.19 0.08
N LEU A 7 54.71 32.34 0.52
CA LEU A 7 53.46 32.40 1.29
C LEU A 7 52.21 32.36 0.40
N THR A 8 52.29 32.82 -0.85
CA THR A 8 51.16 32.86 -1.80
C THR A 8 50.84 31.51 -2.43
N LEU A 9 51.78 30.57 -2.43
CA LEU A 9 51.57 29.22 -2.98
C LEU A 9 50.85 28.27 -2.01
N PHE A 10 50.73 28.64 -0.73
CA PHE A 10 50.06 27.80 0.27
C PHE A 10 48.54 28.02 0.34
N PHE A 11 48.03 29.14 -0.20
CA PHE A 11 46.61 29.50 -0.10
C PHE A 11 45.74 28.96 -1.26
N LEU A 12 46.34 28.52 -2.38
CA LEU A 12 45.59 27.92 -3.50
C LEU A 12 45.51 26.38 -3.47
N ALA A 13 46.29 25.71 -2.61
CA ALA A 13 46.36 24.24 -2.59
C ALA A 13 45.33 23.56 -1.68
N PHE A 14 44.55 24.32 -0.89
CA PHE A 14 43.63 23.77 0.11
C PHE A 14 42.16 23.73 -0.31
N PHE A 15 41.83 24.01 -1.57
CA PHE A 15 40.46 24.01 -2.09
C PHE A 15 40.19 22.92 -3.15
N ALA A 16 40.94 21.81 -3.11
CA ALA A 16 40.93 20.83 -4.20
C ALA A 16 40.62 19.38 -3.78
N LEU A 17 40.24 19.12 -2.53
CA LEU A 17 39.99 17.74 -2.10
C LEU A 17 38.74 17.70 -1.22
N PHE A 18 37.90 16.70 -1.48
CA PHE A 18 36.57 16.44 -0.90
C PHE A 18 35.37 17.09 -1.61
N VAL A 19 35.28 16.87 -2.92
CA VAL A 19 33.97 16.50 -3.48
C VAL A 19 33.84 14.98 -3.28
N ALA A 20 33.41 14.57 -2.09
CA ALA A 20 33.02 13.18 -1.88
C ALA A 20 31.67 12.99 -2.57
N SER A 21 31.69 12.42 -3.78
CA SER A 21 30.46 11.94 -4.41
C SER A 21 29.93 10.77 -3.58
N SER A 22 28.81 10.97 -2.88
CA SER A 22 28.08 9.86 -2.29
C SER A 22 27.69 8.88 -3.40
N PRO A 23 27.80 7.56 -3.18
CA PRO A 23 27.25 6.60 -4.14
C PRO A 23 25.76 6.91 -4.29
N ILE A 24 25.32 7.14 -5.53
CA ILE A 24 23.90 7.22 -5.85
C ILE A 24 23.34 5.82 -5.61
N VAL A 25 22.76 5.60 -4.42
CA VAL A 25 21.93 4.42 -4.18
C VAL A 25 20.67 4.65 -5.00
N THR A 26 20.61 4.06 -6.20
CA THR A 26 19.36 4.01 -6.95
C THR A 26 18.38 3.14 -6.16
N PRO A 27 17.23 3.68 -5.71
CA PRO A 27 16.21 2.85 -5.09
C PRO A 27 15.85 1.72 -6.07
N ALA A 28 15.77 0.49 -5.57
CA ALA A 28 15.24 -0.60 -6.37
C ALA A 28 13.85 -0.19 -6.92
N PRO A 29 13.49 -0.58 -8.16
CA PRO A 29 12.17 -0.30 -8.70
C PRO A 29 11.14 -0.85 -7.71
N ARG A 30 10.27 0.04 -7.23
CA ARG A 30 9.15 -0.35 -6.37
C ARG A 30 8.00 -0.77 -7.28
N ASP A 31 7.45 -1.94 -7.03
CA ASP A 31 6.39 -2.49 -7.88
C ASP A 31 5.01 -2.21 -7.28
N VAL A 32 4.03 -2.07 -8.18
CA VAL A 32 2.62 -1.90 -7.83
C VAL A 32 2.08 -3.24 -7.33
N PHE A 33 1.60 -3.27 -6.09
CA PHE A 33 0.94 -4.44 -5.53
C PHE A 33 -0.59 -4.33 -5.60
N SER A 34 -1.23 -5.30 -6.26
CA SER A 34 -2.70 -5.44 -6.40
C SER A 34 -3.11 -6.87 -6.02
N PRO A 35 -3.26 -7.18 -4.72
CA PRO A 35 -3.44 -8.55 -4.26
C PRO A 35 -4.83 -9.11 -4.63
N PRO A 36 -4.92 -10.29 -5.28
CA PRO A 36 -6.19 -10.95 -5.54
C PRO A 36 -7.00 -11.22 -4.27
N VAL A 37 -8.25 -10.77 -4.22
CA VAL A 37 -9.14 -11.05 -3.07
C VAL A 37 -9.66 -12.49 -3.15
N LEU A 38 -9.46 -13.26 -2.08
CA LEU A 38 -9.84 -14.68 -1.98
C LEU A 38 -11.14 -14.91 -1.18
N TYR A 39 -11.41 -14.05 -0.20
CA TYR A 39 -12.65 -14.05 0.58
C TYR A 39 -13.06 -12.63 0.96
N PRO A 40 -14.35 -12.27 0.88
CA PRO A 40 -15.49 -13.09 0.50
C PRO A 40 -15.48 -13.44 -1.01
N ARG A 41 -16.26 -14.46 -1.39
CA ARG A 41 -16.38 -14.93 -2.77
C ARG A 41 -17.82 -15.31 -3.11
N ASN A 42 -18.05 -15.76 -4.33
CA ASN A 42 -19.37 -16.23 -4.75
C ASN A 42 -19.90 -17.33 -3.80
N GLY A 43 -21.14 -17.15 -3.35
CA GLY A 43 -21.81 -17.99 -2.36
C GLY A 43 -21.56 -17.62 -0.89
N THR A 44 -20.67 -16.66 -0.60
CA THR A 44 -20.49 -16.15 0.77
C THR A 44 -21.69 -15.31 1.20
N ILE A 45 -22.13 -15.48 2.45
CA ILE A 45 -23.21 -14.70 3.07
C ILE A 45 -22.66 -14.05 4.34
N TRP A 46 -22.77 -12.72 4.41
CA TRP A 46 -22.49 -11.92 5.59
C TRP A 46 -23.78 -11.37 6.18
N ARG A 47 -23.76 -11.07 7.49
CA ARG A 47 -24.86 -10.35 8.16
C ARG A 47 -24.36 -9.05 8.75
N VAL A 48 -25.17 -8.01 8.69
CA VAL A 48 -24.86 -6.70 9.26
C VAL A 48 -24.42 -6.83 10.73
N GLY A 49 -23.38 -6.08 11.10
CA GLY A 49 -22.82 -6.07 12.45
C GLY A 49 -21.94 -7.27 12.82
N GLN A 50 -21.91 -8.35 12.01
CA GLN A 50 -20.98 -9.45 12.23
C GLN A 50 -19.54 -9.06 11.85
N ARG A 51 -18.58 -9.81 12.38
CA ARG A 51 -17.17 -9.68 12.04
C ARG A 51 -16.75 -10.82 11.12
N HIS A 52 -16.02 -10.48 10.06
CA HIS A 52 -15.53 -11.44 9.06
C HIS A 52 -14.08 -11.13 8.72
N ASN A 53 -13.28 -12.17 8.47
CA ASN A 53 -11.96 -11.97 7.86
C ASN A 53 -12.15 -11.71 6.38
N VAL A 54 -11.58 -10.64 5.86
CA VAL A 54 -11.27 -10.51 4.44
C VAL A 54 -9.89 -11.12 4.22
N THR A 55 -9.72 -11.89 3.14
CA THR A 55 -8.43 -12.53 2.82
C THR A 55 -8.05 -12.27 1.37
N TRP A 56 -6.76 -12.13 1.12
CA TRP A 56 -6.20 -11.90 -0.21
C TRP A 56 -4.87 -12.65 -0.36
N ASP A 57 -4.45 -12.84 -1.61
CA ASP A 57 -3.20 -13.53 -1.94
C ASP A 57 -2.01 -12.56 -1.86
N VAL A 58 -0.93 -13.04 -1.22
CA VAL A 58 0.34 -12.31 -1.07
C VAL A 58 1.54 -13.13 -1.59
N SER A 59 1.29 -14.29 -2.21
CA SER A 59 2.34 -15.19 -2.72
C SER A 59 3.22 -14.53 -3.79
N ASP A 60 2.62 -13.69 -4.62
CA ASP A 60 3.29 -12.93 -5.69
C ASP A 60 3.62 -11.47 -5.28
N ALA A 61 3.72 -11.19 -3.97
CA ALA A 61 4.07 -9.85 -3.51
C ALA A 61 5.52 -9.49 -3.90
N PRO A 62 5.76 -8.28 -4.45
CA PRO A 62 7.11 -7.88 -4.84
C PRO A 62 7.98 -7.63 -3.60
N ALA A 63 9.29 -7.79 -3.75
CA ALA A 63 10.25 -7.59 -2.66
C ALA A 63 10.28 -6.14 -2.13
N SER A 64 9.85 -5.18 -2.95
CA SER A 64 9.71 -3.77 -2.56
C SER A 64 8.35 -3.24 -3.01
N ILE A 65 7.50 -2.90 -2.04
CA ILE A 65 6.17 -2.33 -2.25
C ILE A 65 6.24 -0.82 -2.01
N THR A 66 5.57 -0.02 -2.84
CA THR A 66 5.58 1.44 -2.68
C THR A 66 4.75 1.89 -1.49
N ASN A 67 3.55 1.34 -1.35
CA ASN A 67 2.64 1.54 -0.25
C ASN A 67 2.23 0.18 0.36
N GLY A 68 2.86 -0.17 1.48
CA GLY A 68 2.51 -1.37 2.25
C GLY A 68 1.24 -1.22 3.09
N MET A 69 0.58 -0.05 3.09
CA MET A 69 -0.59 0.21 3.91
C MET A 69 -1.87 -0.13 3.14
N GLY A 70 -2.64 -1.08 3.67
CA GLY A 70 -3.85 -1.57 3.08
C GLY A 70 -5.10 -0.79 3.46
N MET A 71 -6.11 -0.87 2.60
CA MET A 71 -7.47 -0.38 2.84
C MET A 71 -8.49 -1.35 2.25
N ILE A 72 -9.60 -1.58 2.95
CA ILE A 72 -10.69 -2.47 2.54
C ILE A 72 -11.95 -1.65 2.36
N VAL A 73 -12.52 -1.71 1.16
CA VAL A 73 -13.70 -0.94 0.78
C VAL A 73 -14.81 -1.88 0.32
N LEU A 74 -16.03 -1.60 0.76
CA LEU A 74 -17.22 -2.27 0.26
C LEU A 74 -17.62 -1.68 -1.09
N VAL A 75 -17.91 -2.52 -2.07
CA VAL A 75 -18.34 -2.13 -3.41
C VAL A 75 -19.73 -2.72 -3.68
N LYS A 76 -20.60 -1.95 -4.33
CA LYS A 76 -21.91 -2.40 -4.83
C LYS A 76 -22.15 -1.81 -6.21
N ASN A 77 -22.56 -2.62 -7.18
CA ASN A 77 -22.79 -2.17 -8.57
C ASN A 77 -21.61 -1.37 -9.16
N HIS A 78 -20.38 -1.82 -8.89
CA HIS A 78 -19.12 -1.17 -9.31
C HIS A 78 -18.87 0.23 -8.71
N ILE A 79 -19.67 0.63 -7.73
CA ILE A 79 -19.49 1.89 -7.00
C ILE A 79 -18.98 1.55 -5.59
N MET A 80 -17.94 2.26 -5.16
CA MET A 80 -17.45 2.18 -3.78
C MET A 80 -18.49 2.78 -2.86
N VAL A 81 -18.94 2.01 -1.88
CA VAL A 81 -20.07 2.39 -1.01
C VAL A 81 -19.69 3.58 -0.13
N ASP A 82 -18.49 3.54 0.46
CA ASP A 82 -17.95 4.63 1.28
C ASP A 82 -16.42 4.60 1.26
N LEU A 83 -15.81 5.72 0.87
CA LEU A 83 -14.36 5.93 0.86
C LEU A 83 -13.88 6.76 2.07
N GLU A 84 -14.76 7.52 2.70
CA GLU A 84 -14.43 8.30 3.90
C GLU A 84 -14.41 7.39 5.14
N THR A 85 -15.29 6.39 5.17
CA THR A 85 -15.33 5.35 6.20
C THR A 85 -15.17 3.94 5.61
N PRO A 86 -13.95 3.57 5.15
CA PRO A 86 -13.70 2.22 4.67
C PRO A 86 -13.90 1.18 5.78
N LEU A 87 -14.09 -0.09 5.41
CA LEU A 87 -14.26 -1.19 6.36
C LEU A 87 -13.05 -1.37 7.27
N ALA A 88 -11.86 -1.09 6.75
CA ALA A 88 -10.60 -1.03 7.48
C ALA A 88 -9.56 -0.25 6.66
N GLN A 89 -8.60 0.37 7.33
CA GLN A 89 -7.45 1.02 6.69
C GLN A 89 -6.25 1.07 7.62
N GLY A 90 -5.06 1.27 7.05
CA GLY A 90 -3.84 1.50 7.82
C GLY A 90 -3.23 0.22 8.41
N PHE A 91 -3.51 -0.94 7.83
CA PHE A 91 -2.87 -2.21 8.20
C PHE A 91 -1.79 -2.61 7.19
N ASN A 92 -0.86 -3.50 7.57
CA ASN A 92 0.13 -4.02 6.63
C ASN A 92 -0.55 -4.98 5.62
N ILE A 93 -0.46 -4.66 4.33
CA ILE A 93 -1.07 -5.44 3.25
C ILE A 93 -0.47 -6.85 3.12
N LEU A 94 0.72 -7.10 3.66
CA LEU A 94 1.34 -8.43 3.65
C LEU A 94 0.76 -9.38 4.70
N LEU A 95 -0.19 -8.95 5.53
CA LEU A 95 -0.86 -9.82 6.50
C LEU A 95 -1.74 -10.89 5.85
N ALA A 96 -2.07 -10.77 4.56
CA ALA A 96 -2.96 -11.66 3.79
C ALA A 96 -4.41 -11.74 4.31
N ARG A 97 -4.70 -11.12 5.45
CA ARG A 97 -6.02 -11.07 6.07
C ARG A 97 -6.20 -9.86 6.98
N HIS A 98 -7.43 -9.39 7.08
CA HIS A 98 -7.86 -8.41 8.08
C HIS A 98 -9.31 -8.66 8.47
N GLU A 99 -9.62 -8.51 9.75
CA GLU A 99 -10.99 -8.66 10.24
C GLU A 99 -11.74 -7.34 10.11
N VAL A 100 -12.94 -7.37 9.54
CA VAL A 100 -13.81 -6.20 9.35
C VAL A 100 -15.17 -6.42 10.00
N THR A 101 -15.83 -5.33 10.38
CA THR A 101 -17.23 -5.35 10.80
C THR A 101 -18.12 -5.01 9.61
N VAL A 102 -19.17 -5.80 9.38
CA VAL A 102 -20.11 -5.58 8.28
C VAL A 102 -20.93 -4.31 8.58
N PRO A 103 -20.89 -3.27 7.72
CA PRO A 103 -21.56 -2.01 7.97
C PRO A 103 -23.07 -2.17 7.83
N LYS A 104 -23.83 -1.20 8.33
CA LYS A 104 -25.28 -1.15 8.14
C LYS A 104 -25.60 -0.75 6.70
N VAL A 105 -25.99 -1.72 5.88
CA VAL A 105 -26.40 -1.54 4.48
C VAL A 105 -27.66 -2.35 4.19
N GLU A 106 -28.37 -1.99 3.11
CA GLU A 106 -29.51 -2.77 2.63
C GLU A 106 -29.08 -4.18 2.22
N PRO A 107 -29.91 -5.23 2.45
CA PRO A 107 -29.62 -6.54 1.94
C PRO A 107 -29.42 -6.57 0.41
N GLY A 108 -28.55 -7.46 -0.08
CA GLY A 108 -28.27 -7.60 -1.51
C GLY A 108 -27.24 -8.70 -1.78
N ASP A 109 -27.14 -9.15 -3.03
CA ASP A 109 -26.26 -10.23 -3.50
C ASP A 109 -25.18 -9.78 -4.51
N ASP A 110 -25.08 -8.47 -4.70
CA ASP A 110 -24.21 -7.77 -5.64
C ASP A 110 -23.06 -7.02 -4.96
N TYR A 111 -22.75 -7.36 -3.70
CA TYR A 111 -21.64 -6.78 -2.95
C TYR A 111 -20.31 -7.39 -3.35
N GLN A 112 -19.25 -6.60 -3.34
CA GLN A 112 -17.87 -7.03 -3.57
C GLN A 112 -16.94 -6.35 -2.55
N ILE A 113 -15.78 -6.95 -2.31
CA ILE A 113 -14.73 -6.34 -1.52
C ILE A 113 -13.61 -5.86 -2.45
N LEU A 114 -13.18 -4.62 -2.25
CA LEU A 114 -12.01 -4.04 -2.85
C LEU A 114 -10.91 -3.94 -1.80
N VAL A 115 -9.76 -4.57 -2.05
CA VAL A 115 -8.56 -4.42 -1.23
C VAL A 115 -7.56 -3.54 -1.98
N PHE A 116 -7.11 -2.46 -1.33
CA PHE A 116 -6.07 -1.57 -1.82
C PHE A 116 -4.72 -1.89 -1.20
N GLY A 117 -3.67 -1.88 -2.02
CA GLY A 117 -2.29 -1.57 -1.62
C GLY A 117 -1.83 -0.30 -2.35
N ASP A 118 -0.96 -0.46 -3.35
CA ASP A 118 -0.64 0.59 -4.34
C ASP A 118 -1.74 0.74 -5.40
N SER A 119 -2.43 -0.36 -5.70
CA SER A 119 -3.60 -0.42 -6.57
C SER A 119 -4.65 -1.34 -5.95
N GLY A 120 -5.89 -1.23 -6.43
CA GLY A 120 -7.02 -1.98 -5.93
C GLY A 120 -7.28 -3.27 -6.72
N ASN A 121 -7.68 -4.33 -6.02
CA ASN A 121 -8.24 -5.54 -6.62
C ASN A 121 -9.65 -5.81 -6.07
N VAL A 122 -10.61 -6.04 -6.95
CA VAL A 122 -12.00 -6.33 -6.57
C VAL A 122 -12.23 -7.84 -6.58
N GLY A 123 -12.71 -8.38 -5.46
CA GLY A 123 -13.08 -9.78 -5.32
C GLY A 123 -14.41 -10.17 -5.97
N GLY A 124 -14.79 -11.43 -5.77
CA GLY A 124 -16.06 -11.96 -6.26
C GLY A 124 -17.28 -11.35 -5.56
N LYS A 125 -18.45 -11.41 -6.24
CA LYS A 125 -19.73 -11.00 -5.66
C LYS A 125 -20.13 -11.89 -4.49
N PHE A 126 -20.76 -11.32 -3.46
CA PHE A 126 -21.28 -12.01 -2.29
C PHE A 126 -22.55 -11.34 -1.74
N THR A 127 -23.21 -12.01 -0.81
CA THR A 127 -24.48 -11.55 -0.23
C THR A 127 -24.27 -10.92 1.14
N ILE A 128 -24.93 -9.78 1.39
CA ILE A 128 -25.13 -9.20 2.72
C ILE A 128 -26.62 -9.29 3.06
N LEU A 129 -26.93 -9.82 4.23
CA LEU A 129 -28.25 -9.84 4.83
C LEU A 129 -28.31 -8.93 6.07
N ALA A 130 -29.52 -8.59 6.49
CA ALA A 130 -29.77 -7.92 7.77
C ALA A 130 -29.37 -8.80 8.98
#